data_AF-A0A7X5VND2-F1
#
_entry.id   AF-A0A7X5VND2-F1
#
_cell.length_a   1.000
_cell.length_b   1.000
_cell.length_c   1.000
_cell.angle_alpha   90.00
_cell.angle_beta   90.00
_cell.angle_gamma   90.00
#
_symmetry.space_group_name_H-M   'P 1'
#
loop_
_entity.id
_entity.type
_entity.pdbx_description
1 polymer ?
#
loop_
_entity_poly.entity_id
_entity_poly.type
_entity_poly.pdbx_seq_one_letter_code
_entity_poly.pdbx_strand_id
1 'polypeptide(L)'
;QEGVADERRDELNRELAAMPGVTRVEHIDKEEALARYQDWAGEMALLIDDLETNPLPESLEVFLAPGPSAEMTGAQIQSDFSDKAGVEQVRFDRELLASRPC
;
A
#
# COMPACT_ATOMS: atom_id res chain seq x y z
N GLN A 1 -19.97 -4.96 9.27
CA GLN A 1 -19.23 -6.18 9.68
C GLN A 1 -17.76 -5.81 9.62
N GLU A 2 -17.23 -5.25 10.71
CA GLU A 2 -15.85 -4.70 10.74
C GLU A 2 -14.82 -5.75 11.16
N GLY A 3 -15.18 -6.68 12.07
CA GLY A 3 -14.23 -7.67 12.61
C GLY A 3 -13.59 -8.63 11.60
N VAL A 4 -14.30 -9.03 10.53
CA VAL A 4 -13.72 -9.93 9.50
C VAL A 4 -12.73 -9.21 8.59
N ALA A 5 -12.96 -7.92 8.34
CA ALA A 5 -12.06 -7.10 7.54
C ALA A 5 -10.76 -6.82 8.31
N ASP A 6 -10.87 -6.57 9.61
CA ASP A 6 -9.72 -6.38 10.49
C ASP A 6 -8.86 -7.64 10.62
N GLU A 7 -9.47 -8.79 10.88
CA GLU A 7 -8.76 -10.08 10.96
C GLU A 7 -8.02 -10.40 9.65
N ARG A 8 -8.67 -10.13 8.51
CA ARG A 8 -8.07 -10.39 7.20
C ARG A 8 -6.91 -9.44 6.90
N ARG A 9 -7.03 -8.16 7.29
CA ARG A 9 -5.93 -7.18 7.18
C ARG A 9 -4.74 -7.62 8.02
N ASP A 10 -4.97 -8.07 9.25
CA ASP A 10 -3.92 -8.50 10.17
C ASP A 10 -3.21 -9.78 9.68
N GLU A 11 -3.93 -10.67 8.99
CA GLU A 11 -3.31 -11.78 8.27
C GLU A 11 -2.41 -11.31 7.13
N LEU A 12 -2.92 -10.44 6.25
CA LEU A 12 -2.15 -9.91 5.12
C LEU A 12 -0.89 -9.16 5.60
N ASN A 13 -1.01 -8.37 6.67
CA ASN A 13 0.10 -7.65 7.27
C ASN A 13 1.17 -8.64 7.80
N ARG A 14 0.76 -9.67 8.53
CA ARG A 14 1.69 -10.71 9.03
C ARG A 14 2.37 -11.48 7.91
N GLU A 15 1.63 -11.82 6.85
CA GLU A 15 2.18 -12.52 5.69
C GLU A 15 3.24 -11.65 4.97
N LEU A 16 2.94 -10.37 4.73
CA LEU A 16 3.86 -9.41 4.10
C LEU A 16 5.10 -9.17 4.97
N ALA A 17 4.92 -8.97 6.28
CA ALA A 17 6.03 -8.72 7.21
C ALA A 17 6.97 -9.93 7.36
N ALA A 18 6.49 -11.14 7.07
CA ALA A 18 7.30 -12.35 7.09
C ALA A 18 8.10 -12.58 5.79
N MET A 19 7.84 -11.80 4.72
CA MET A 19 8.53 -11.99 3.45
C MET A 19 10.00 -11.54 3.51
N PRO A 20 10.95 -12.34 2.99
CA PRO A 20 12.34 -11.93 2.89
C PRO A 20 12.49 -10.63 2.10
N GLY A 21 13.21 -9.65 2.66
CA GLY A 21 13.44 -8.36 2.02
C GLY A 21 12.38 -7.31 2.32
N VAL A 22 11.29 -7.63 3.03
CA VAL A 22 10.38 -6.63 3.61
C VAL A 22 10.99 -6.09 4.91
N THR A 23 11.05 -4.77 5.05
CA THR A 23 11.58 -4.09 6.25
C THR A 23 10.47 -3.52 7.11
N ARG A 24 9.36 -3.12 6.50
CA ARG A 24 8.21 -2.55 7.20
C ARG A 24 6.94 -2.74 6.38
N VAL A 25 5.83 -2.94 7.08
CA VAL A 25 4.47 -2.86 6.50
C VAL A 25 3.74 -1.80 7.31
N GLU A 26 3.19 -0.80 6.63
CA GLU A 26 2.38 0.25 7.24
C GLU A 26 0.94 0.11 6.76
N HIS A 27 0.00 0.25 7.69
CA HIS A 27 -1.40 0.31 7.38
C HIS A 27 -1.82 1.78 7.31
N ILE A 28 -2.34 2.17 6.15
CA ILE A 28 -2.89 3.49 5.90
C ILE A 28 -4.40 3.35 5.87
N ASP A 29 -5.06 3.90 6.88
CA ASP A 29 -6.51 3.95 6.93
C ASP A 29 -7.06 4.98 5.92
N LYS A 30 -8.39 5.03 5.81
CA LYS A 30 -9.05 5.88 4.81
C LYS A 30 -8.83 7.36 5.09
N GLU A 31 -8.84 7.75 6.36
CA GLU A 31 -8.63 9.11 6.82
C GLU A 31 -7.21 9.59 6.50
N GLU A 32 -6.20 8.77 6.79
CA GLU A 32 -4.81 9.10 6.50
C GLU A 32 -4.51 9.07 5.00
N ALA A 33 -5.11 8.13 4.25
CA ALA A 33 -5.01 8.12 2.79
C ALA A 33 -5.53 9.44 2.18
N LEU A 34 -6.66 9.95 2.69
CA LEU A 34 -7.23 11.23 2.26
C LEU A 34 -6.31 12.40 2.61
N ALA A 35 -5.80 12.45 3.84
CA ALA A 35 -4.89 13.51 4.26
C ALA A 35 -3.60 13.55 3.43
N ARG A 36 -2.98 12.38 3.17
CA ARG A 36 -1.77 12.27 2.34
C ARG A 36 -2.04 12.67 0.89
N TYR A 37 -3.21 12.30 0.35
CA TYR A 37 -3.58 12.69 -1.01
C TYR A 37 -3.82 14.20 -1.12
N GLN A 38 -4.50 14.81 -0.15
CA GLN A 38 -4.73 16.25 -0.12
C GLN A 38 -3.40 17.02 -0.11
N ASP A 39 -2.44 16.57 0.69
CA ASP A 39 -1.09 17.14 0.75
C ASP A 39 -0.35 17.02 -0.59
N TRP A 40 -0.42 15.85 -1.23
CA TRP A 40 0.19 15.61 -2.55
C TRP A 40 -0.48 16.39 -3.69
N ALA A 41 -1.82 16.46 -3.70
CA ALA A 41 -2.59 17.06 -4.77
C ALA A 41 -2.61 18.60 -4.72
N GLY A 42 -2.33 19.22 -3.57
CA GLY A 42 -2.31 20.67 -3.42
C GLY A 42 -3.62 21.31 -3.89
N GLU A 43 -3.56 22.23 -4.86
CA GLU A 43 -4.76 22.91 -5.40
C GLU A 43 -5.73 21.97 -6.16
N MET A 44 -5.26 20.81 -6.65
CA MET A 44 -6.11 19.80 -7.28
C MET A 44 -6.94 18.98 -6.28
N ALA A 45 -6.65 19.09 -4.98
CA ALA A 45 -7.43 18.41 -3.93
C ALA A 45 -8.91 18.88 -3.89
N LEU A 46 -9.20 20.10 -4.37
CA LEU A 46 -10.55 20.66 -4.47
C LEU A 46 -11.53 19.80 -5.31
N LEU A 47 -11.01 18.92 -6.18
CA LEU A 47 -11.82 18.00 -6.97
C LEU A 47 -12.42 16.85 -6.14
N ILE A 48 -11.90 16.59 -4.94
CA ILE A 48 -12.42 15.56 -4.02
C ILE A 48 -13.44 16.15 -3.03
N ASP A 49 -13.40 17.44 -2.73
CA ASP A 49 -14.37 18.07 -1.84
C ASP A 49 -15.82 17.99 -2.40
N ASP A 50 -15.96 17.83 -3.72
CA ASP A 50 -17.23 17.59 -4.41
C ASP A 50 -17.68 16.11 -4.39
N LEU A 51 -16.87 15.18 -3.87
CA LEU A 51 -17.22 13.76 -3.76
C LEU A 51 -17.88 13.48 -2.40
N GLU A 52 -19.13 13.03 -2.41
CA GLU A 52 -19.90 12.70 -1.19
C GLU A 52 -19.27 11.57 -0.35
N THR A 53 -18.32 10.80 -0.89
CA THR A 53 -17.62 9.70 -0.21
C THR A 53 -16.14 9.66 -0.57
N ASN A 54 -15.28 9.40 0.43
CA ASN A 54 -13.84 9.24 0.26
C ASN A 54 -13.54 8.08 -0.72
N PRO A 55 -12.98 8.35 -1.91
CA PRO A 55 -12.75 7.34 -2.93
C PRO A 55 -11.50 6.49 -2.66
N LEU A 56 -10.69 6.85 -1.66
CA LEU A 56 -9.43 6.17 -1.37
C LEU A 56 -9.68 4.95 -0.49
N PRO A 57 -9.28 3.75 -0.95
CA PRO A 57 -9.36 2.56 -0.12
C PRO A 57 -8.30 2.63 1.00
N GLU A 58 -8.56 1.87 2.06
CA GLU A 58 -7.54 1.48 3.02
C GLU A 58 -6.42 0.72 2.29
N SER A 59 -5.16 0.95 2.64
CA SER A 59 -4.02 0.33 1.95
C SER A 59 -2.93 -0.15 2.90
N LEU A 60 -2.13 -1.12 2.43
CA LEU A 60 -0.93 -1.59 3.11
C LEU A 60 0.29 -1.16 2.28
N GLU A 61 1.11 -0.26 2.83
CA GLU A 61 2.38 0.15 2.22
C GLU A 61 3.49 -0.80 2.67
N VAL A 62 4.17 -1.40 1.70
CA VAL A 62 5.24 -2.37 1.95
C VAL A 62 6.59 -1.77 1.57
N PHE A 63 7.45 -1.63 2.56
CA PHE A 63 8.80 -1.11 2.37
C PHE A 63 9.78 -2.26 2.22
N LEU A 64 10.59 -2.19 1.17
CA LEU A 64 11.59 -3.20 0.87
C LEU A 64 12.98 -2.74 1.29
N ALA A 65 13.81 -3.68 1.71
CA ALA A 65 15.23 -3.45 1.93
C ALA A 65 15.87 -2.99 0.61
N PRO A 66 16.67 -1.91 0.63
CA PRO A 66 17.37 -1.49 -0.57
C PRO A 66 18.36 -2.57 -1.02
N GLY A 67 18.51 -2.75 -2.32
CA GLY A 67 19.45 -3.70 -2.90
C GLY A 67 18.90 -4.46 -4.10
N PRO A 68 19.73 -5.33 -4.70
CA PRO A 68 19.40 -6.04 -5.93
C PRO A 68 18.20 -6.99 -5.79
N SER A 69 17.86 -7.39 -4.57
CA SER A 69 16.70 -8.25 -4.28
C SER A 69 15.38 -7.48 -4.16
N ALA A 70 15.39 -6.14 -4.05
CA ALA A 70 14.18 -5.35 -3.88
C ALA A 70 13.21 -5.54 -5.05
N GLU A 71 13.73 -5.54 -6.27
CA GLU A 71 12.93 -5.73 -7.48
C GLU A 71 12.28 -7.12 -7.53
N MET A 72 13.05 -8.16 -7.20
CA MET A 72 12.56 -9.53 -7.14
C MET A 72 11.51 -9.71 -6.04
N THR A 73 11.74 -9.12 -4.88
CA THR A 73 10.82 -9.20 -3.73
C THR A 73 9.50 -8.49 -4.05
N GLY A 74 9.56 -7.29 -4.66
CA GLY A 74 8.37 -6.55 -5.07
C GLY A 74 7.56 -7.27 -6.15
N ALA A 75 8.23 -7.87 -7.15
CA ALA A 75 7.57 -8.70 -8.14
C ALA A 75 6.91 -9.96 -7.52
N GLN A 76 7.55 -10.59 -6.54
CA GLN A 76 6.99 -11.72 -5.80
C GLN A 76 5.73 -11.31 -5.03
N ILE A 77 5.78 -10.19 -4.30
CA ILE A 77 4.61 -9.64 -3.59
C ILE A 77 3.47 -9.39 -4.58
N GLN A 78 3.75 -8.74 -5.71
CA GLN A 78 2.73 -8.48 -6.72
C GLN A 78 2.10 -9.78 -7.22
N SER A 79 2.90 -10.80 -7.52
CA SER A 79 2.39 -12.09 -7.96
C SER A 79 1.57 -12.82 -6.90
N ASP A 80 2.03 -12.83 -5.64
CA ASP A 80 1.42 -13.63 -4.59
C ASP A 80 0.16 -13.00 -3.97
N PHE A 81 0.01 -11.68 -4.09
CA PHE A 81 -1.06 -10.94 -3.42
C PHE A 81 -2.12 -10.37 -4.37
N SER A 82 -1.87 -10.28 -5.68
CA SER A 82 -2.86 -9.69 -6.62
C SER A 82 -4.19 -10.43 -6.66
N ASP A 83 -4.20 -11.75 -6.43
CA ASP A 83 -5.42 -12.58 -6.47
C ASP A 83 -5.92 -12.99 -5.08
N LYS A 84 -5.38 -12.39 -4.00
CA LYS A 84 -5.78 -12.77 -2.63
C LYS A 84 -7.11 -12.14 -2.25
N ALA A 85 -7.93 -12.94 -1.55
CA ALA A 85 -9.15 -12.43 -0.92
C ALA A 85 -8.82 -11.26 0.03
N GLY A 86 -9.53 -10.15 -0.13
CA GLY A 86 -9.31 -8.90 0.61
C GLY A 86 -8.30 -7.94 -0.04
N VAL A 87 -7.71 -8.31 -1.18
CA VAL A 87 -6.84 -7.44 -1.96
C VAL A 87 -7.57 -7.02 -3.24
N GLU A 88 -7.80 -5.72 -3.40
CA GLU A 88 -8.39 -5.17 -4.62
C GLU A 88 -7.31 -4.92 -5.70
N GLN A 89 -6.15 -4.43 -5.28
CA GLN A 89 -5.06 -4.08 -6.19
C GLN A 89 -3.71 -4.15 -5.48
N VAL A 90 -2.67 -4.59 -6.19
CA VAL A 90 -1.27 -4.45 -5.77
C VAL A 90 -0.53 -3.58 -6.78
N ARG A 91 0.07 -2.49 -6.29
CA ARG A 91 0.91 -1.59 -7.10
C ARG A 91 2.36 -1.75 -6.71
N PHE A 92 3.22 -1.81 -7.71
CA PHE A 92 4.65 -1.89 -7.51
C PHE A 92 5.36 -0.78 -8.30
N ASP A 93 5.64 0.34 -7.61
CA ASP A 93 6.27 1.50 -8.21
C ASP A 93 7.77 1.31 -8.38
N ARG A 94 8.14 0.77 -9.54
CA ARG A 94 9.54 0.57 -9.95
C ARG A 94 10.32 1.88 -10.03
N GLU A 95 9.66 2.98 -10.40
CA GLU A 95 10.25 4.32 -10.43
C GLU A 95 10.60 4.84 -9.03
N LEU A 96 9.76 4.53 -8.02
CA LEU A 96 10.03 4.87 -6.63
C LEU A 96 11.22 4.09 -6.08
N LEU A 97 11.40 2.82 -6.47
CA LEU A 97 12.59 2.05 -6.11
C LEU A 97 13.87 2.58 -6.76
N ALA A 98 13.81 3.02 -8.01
CA ALA A 98 14.97 3.53 -8.75
C ALA A 98 15.43 4.93 -8.28
N SER A 99 14.54 5.70 -7.66
CA SER A 99 14.79 7.09 -7.24
C SER A 99 15.37 7.24 -5.83
N ARG A 100 15.51 6.15 -5.05
CA ARG A 100 16.18 6.22 -3.73
C ARG A 100 17.69 6.22 -3.91
N PRO A 101 18.41 7.30 -3.54
CA PRO A 101 19.86 7.34 -3.66
C PRO A 101 20.51 6.29 -2.74
N CYS A 102 21.56 5.65 -3.24
CA CYS A 102 22.44 4.73 -2.50
C CYS A 102 23.05 5.37 -1.24
#